data_AF-A0A1D5AJA3-F1
#
_entry.id   AF-A0A1D5AJA3-F1
#
_cell.length_a   1.000
_cell.length_b   1.000
_cell.length_c   1.000
_cell.angle_alpha   90.00
_cell.angle_beta   90.00
_cell.angle_gamma   90.00
#
_symmetry.space_group_name_H-M   'P 1'
#
loop_
_entity.id
_entity.type
_entity.pdbx_description
1 polymer ?
#
loop_
_entity_poly.entity_id
_entity_poly.type
_entity_poly.pdbx_seq_one_letter_code
_entity_poly.pdbx_strand_id
1 'polypeptide(L)'
;GFVVFSIVTVVQFIVITKGSERVAEVAARFSLDGMPGKQMSIDADLKAGIIDADAARERRSVLERESQLYGSFDGAMKFIKGDAIAGIIIIFVNFIGGISVGMTRHGMDLSSALSTYTMLTIGDGLVA
;
A
#
# COMPACT_ATOMS: atom_id res chain seq x y z
N GLY A 1 16.42 -21.28 -1.91
CA GLY A 1 16.09 -20.55 -0.68
C GLY A 1 16.53 -19.12 -0.79
N PHE A 2 17.74 -18.80 -0.32
CA PHE A 2 18.24 -17.42 -0.17
C PHE A 2 18.11 -16.55 -1.43
N VAL A 3 18.52 -17.05 -2.60
CA VAL A 3 18.40 -16.30 -3.87
C VAL A 3 16.94 -15.95 -4.20
N VAL A 4 16.02 -16.90 -4.05
CA VAL A 4 14.57 -16.66 -4.30
C VAL A 4 14.02 -15.64 -3.31
N PHE A 5 14.40 -15.74 -2.03
CA PHE A 5 14.01 -14.78 -1.02
C PHE A 5 14.56 -13.38 -1.25
N SER A 6 15.81 -13.25 -1.67
CA SER A 6 16.38 -11.95 -2.02
C SER A 6 15.64 -11.33 -3.21
N ILE A 7 15.31 -12.13 -4.23
CA ILE A 7 14.49 -11.67 -5.36
C ILE A 7 13.09 -11.25 -4.89
N VAL A 8 12.40 -12.11 -4.13
CA VAL A 8 11.05 -11.83 -3.62
C VAL A 8 11.05 -10.59 -2.74
N THR A 9 11.98 -10.46 -1.78
CA THR A 9 12.10 -9.28 -0.91
C THR A 9 12.36 -8.01 -1.71
N VAL A 10 13.25 -8.06 -2.71
CA VAL A 10 13.53 -6.91 -3.58
C VAL A 10 12.30 -6.55 -4.42
N VAL A 11 11.58 -7.53 -4.95
CA VAL A 11 10.34 -7.31 -5.70
C VAL A 11 9.25 -6.77 -4.77
N GLN A 12 9.03 -7.36 -3.60
CA GLN A 12 8.10 -6.88 -2.56
C GLN A 12 8.40 -5.42 -2.23
N PHE A 13 9.67 -5.10 -1.97
CA PHE A 13 10.06 -3.74 -1.64
C PHE A 13 9.89 -2.78 -2.81
N ILE A 14 10.47 -3.07 -3.98
CA ILE A 14 10.46 -2.14 -5.12
C ILE A 14 9.03 -2.01 -5.68
N VAL A 15 8.33 -3.12 -5.88
CA VAL A 15 7.00 -3.13 -6.51
C VAL A 15 5.93 -2.61 -5.56
N ILE A 16 5.89 -3.04 -4.29
CA ILE A 16 4.86 -2.54 -3.37
C ILE A 16 5.15 -1.09 -3.00
N THR A 17 6.38 -0.74 -2.64
CA THR A 17 6.68 0.62 -2.20
C THR A 17 6.57 1.63 -3.34
N LYS A 18 7.12 1.33 -4.53
CA LYS A 18 7.13 2.29 -5.66
C LYS A 18 5.97 2.14 -6.64
N GLY A 19 5.35 0.95 -6.70
CA GLY A 19 4.23 0.66 -7.59
C GLY A 19 2.92 1.13 -6.99
N SER A 20 2.65 0.77 -5.72
CA SER A 20 1.42 1.19 -5.04
C SER A 20 1.36 2.71 -4.86
N GLU A 21 2.49 3.36 -4.54
CA GLU A 21 2.56 4.83 -4.39
C GLU A 21 2.17 5.57 -5.68
N ARG A 22 2.72 5.17 -6.82
CA ARG A 22 2.41 5.81 -8.11
C ARG A 22 0.99 5.55 -8.57
N VAL A 23 0.48 4.33 -8.39
CA VAL A 23 -0.90 4.00 -8.81
C VAL A 23 -1.92 4.73 -7.93
N ALA A 24 -1.68 4.82 -6.63
CA ALA A 24 -2.51 5.56 -5.68
C ALA A 24 -2.56 7.05 -5.98
N GLU A 25 -1.38 7.67 -6.09
CA GLU A 25 -1.24 9.11 -6.32
C GLU A 25 -1.91 9.48 -7.64
N VAL A 26 -1.67 8.72 -8.70
CA VAL A 26 -2.26 8.95 -10.00
C VAL A 26 -3.77 8.76 -9.95
N ALA A 27 -4.29 7.67 -9.39
CA ALA A 27 -5.73 7.41 -9.34
C ALA A 27 -6.49 8.45 -8.51
N ALA A 28 -5.98 8.79 -7.33
CA ALA A 28 -6.58 9.81 -6.47
C ALA A 28 -6.51 11.18 -7.14
N ARG A 29 -5.35 11.57 -7.66
CA ARG A 29 -5.16 12.89 -8.27
C ARG A 29 -5.95 13.07 -9.56
N PHE A 30 -5.99 12.09 -10.46
CA PHE A 30 -6.82 12.17 -11.67
C PHE A 30 -8.31 12.29 -11.33
N SER A 31 -8.79 11.58 -10.30
CA SER A 31 -10.18 11.66 -9.89
C SER A 31 -10.50 13.00 -9.23
N LEU A 32 -9.60 13.52 -8.40
CA LEU A 32 -9.73 14.82 -7.73
C LEU A 32 -9.64 16.00 -8.70
N ASP A 33 -8.70 15.99 -9.65
CA ASP A 33 -8.51 17.05 -10.64
C ASP A 33 -9.72 17.18 -11.60
N GLY A 34 -10.48 16.11 -11.81
CA GLY A 34 -11.71 16.12 -12.61
C GLY A 34 -12.95 16.68 -11.91
N MET A 35 -12.92 16.84 -10.58
CA MET A 35 -14.10 17.28 -9.81
C MET A 35 -14.59 18.70 -10.13
N PRO A 36 -13.72 19.71 -10.28
CA PRO A 36 -14.16 21.05 -10.68
C PRO A 36 -14.93 21.04 -12.01
N GLY A 37 -14.50 20.20 -12.97
CA GLY A 37 -15.19 20.01 -14.24
C GLY A 37 -16.59 19.39 -14.06
N LYS A 38 -16.70 18.35 -13.24
CA LYS A 38 -17.99 17.74 -12.89
C LYS A 38 -18.91 18.73 -12.15
N GLN A 39 -18.39 19.55 -11.22
CA GLN A 39 -19.16 20.60 -10.55
C GLN A 39 -19.65 21.67 -11.53
N MET A 40 -18.76 22.14 -12.41
CA MET A 40 -19.10 23.14 -13.42
C MET A 40 -20.15 22.62 -14.42
N SER A 41 -20.12 21.32 -14.74
CA SER A 41 -21.17 20.67 -15.54
C SER A 41 -22.52 20.69 -14.83
N ILE A 42 -22.58 20.41 -13.52
CA ILE A 42 -23.82 20.48 -12.74
C ILE A 42 -24.35 21.92 -12.71
N ASP A 43 -23.46 22.90 -12.55
CA ASP A 43 -23.84 24.32 -12.54
C ASP A 43 -24.34 24.80 -13.91
N ALA A 44 -23.76 24.30 -14.99
CA ALA A 44 -24.19 24.58 -16.35
C ALA A 44 -25.58 23.96 -16.62
N ASP A 45 -25.80 22.70 -16.23
CA ASP A 45 -27.09 22.02 -16.37
C ASP A 45 -28.20 22.75 -15.59
N LEU A 46 -27.90 23.21 -14.37
CA LEU A 46 -28.84 23.97 -13.54
C LEU A 46 -29.17 25.34 -14.17
N LYS A 47 -28.17 26.06 -14.67
CA LYS A 47 -28.38 27.35 -15.37
C LYS A 47 -29.15 27.19 -16.68
N ALA A 48 -28.95 26.07 -17.37
CA ALA A 48 -29.67 25.74 -18.60
C ALA A 48 -31.10 25.22 -18.35
N GLY A 49 -31.49 25.01 -17.08
CA GLY A 49 -32.80 24.47 -16.72
C GLY A 49 -32.98 22.99 -17.06
N ILE A 50 -31.90 22.26 -17.33
CA ILE A 50 -31.89 20.81 -17.62
C ILE A 50 -32.17 20.01 -16.34
N ILE A 51 -31.71 20.54 -15.20
CA ILE A 51 -31.95 19.99 -13.86
C ILE A 51 -32.51 21.08 -12.93
N ASP A 52 -33.26 20.67 -11.91
CA ASP A 52 -33.73 21.55 -10.85
C ASP A 52 -32.73 21.66 -9.68
N ALA A 53 -33.05 22.51 -8.71
CA ALA A 53 -32.18 22.77 -7.56
C ALA A 53 -31.99 21.54 -6.66
N ASP A 54 -33.01 20.68 -6.55
CA ASP A 54 -32.96 19.49 -5.72
C ASP A 54 -32.08 18.40 -6.37
N ALA A 55 -32.22 18.17 -7.68
CA ALA A 55 -31.36 17.27 -8.44
C ALA A 55 -29.90 17.76 -8.48
N ALA A 56 -29.68 19.07 -8.62
CA ALA A 56 -28.34 19.64 -8.54
C ALA A 56 -27.70 19.41 -7.16
N ARG A 57 -28.47 19.54 -6.08
CA ARG A 57 -28.01 19.27 -4.71
C ARG A 57 -27.67 17.79 -4.50
N GLU A 58 -28.50 16.88 -5.01
CA GLU A 58 -28.24 15.44 -4.94
C GLU A 58 -26.96 15.07 -5.69
N ARG A 59 -26.79 15.54 -6.94
CA ARG A 59 -25.58 15.30 -7.73
C ARG A 59 -24.32 15.85 -7.07
N ARG A 60 -24.38 17.03 -6.47
CA ARG A 60 -23.27 17.60 -5.69
C ARG A 60 -22.93 16.76 -4.47
N SER A 61 -23.94 16.24 -3.75
CA SER A 61 -23.71 15.33 -2.60
C SER A 61 -23.03 14.02 -3.03
N VAL A 62 -23.43 13.46 -4.17
CA VAL A 62 -22.76 12.28 -4.75
C VAL A 62 -21.30 12.59 -5.08
N LEU A 63 -21.04 13.75 -5.70
CA LEU A 63 -19.70 14.20 -6.04
C LEU A 63 -18.82 14.40 -4.80
N GLU A 64 -19.39 14.94 -3.72
CA GLU A 64 -18.71 15.14 -2.44
C GLU A 64 -18.33 13.80 -1.78
N ARG A 65 -19.21 12.78 -1.85
CA ARG A 65 -18.88 11.43 -1.39
C ARG A 65 -17.78 10.79 -2.24
N GLU A 66 -17.82 11.01 -3.55
CA GLU A 66 -16.77 10.55 -4.47
C GLU A 66 -15.42 11.20 -4.09
N SER A 67 -15.39 12.51 -3.86
CA SER A 67 -14.23 13.25 -3.34
C SER A 67 -13.65 12.62 -2.08
N GLN A 68 -14.51 12.39 -1.09
CA GLN A 68 -14.12 11.89 0.22
C GLN A 68 -13.60 10.46 0.13
N LEU A 69 -14.19 9.63 -0.72
CA LEU A 69 -13.73 8.28 -1.01
C LEU A 69 -12.31 8.29 -1.61
N TYR A 70 -12.07 9.06 -2.68
CA TYR A 70 -10.74 9.15 -3.29
C TYR A 70 -9.70 9.80 -2.38
N GLY A 71 -10.09 10.77 -1.55
CA GLY A 71 -9.24 11.32 -0.50
C GLY A 71 -8.87 10.29 0.57
N SER A 72 -9.82 9.43 0.96
CA SER A 72 -9.56 8.33 1.89
C SER A 72 -8.67 7.23 1.28
N PHE A 73 -8.78 6.99 -0.04
CA PHE A 73 -7.90 6.06 -0.76
C PHE A 73 -6.45 6.53 -0.80
N ASP A 74 -6.17 7.83 -1.01
CA ASP A 74 -4.81 8.36 -0.90
C ASP A 74 -4.22 8.10 0.51
N GLY A 75 -5.04 8.30 1.55
CA GLY A 75 -4.68 7.97 2.94
C GLY A 75 -4.38 6.47 3.14
N ALA A 76 -5.27 5.59 2.68
CA ALA A 76 -5.10 4.13 2.79
C ALA A 76 -3.84 3.63 2.06
N MET A 77 -3.49 4.24 0.93
CA MET A 77 -2.30 3.87 0.16
C MET A 77 -0.99 4.30 0.86
N LYS A 78 -1.01 5.42 1.61
CA LYS A 78 0.10 5.80 2.51
C LYS A 78 0.27 4.80 3.66
N PHE A 79 -0.81 4.20 4.17
CA PHE A 79 -0.74 3.12 5.16
C PHE A 79 -0.10 1.84 4.61
N ILE A 80 -0.49 1.42 3.40
CA ILE A 80 0.08 0.23 2.73
C ILE A 80 1.60 0.38 2.54
N LYS A 81 2.08 1.59 2.25
CA LYS A 81 3.53 1.89 2.20
C LYS A 81 4.21 1.67 3.55
N GLY A 82 3.60 2.16 4.64
CA GLY A 82 4.11 1.96 6.00
C GLY A 82 4.15 0.49 6.39
N ASP A 83 3.13 -0.27 6.02
CA ASP A 83 3.02 -1.71 6.28
C ASP A 83 4.12 -2.51 5.56
N ALA A 84 4.41 -2.21 4.29
CA ALA A 84 5.49 -2.84 3.55
C ALA A 84 6.87 -2.62 4.18
N ILE A 85 7.13 -1.41 4.69
CA ILE A 85 8.38 -1.09 5.40
C ILE A 85 8.46 -1.84 6.73
N ALA A 86 7.35 -1.89 7.48
CA ALA A 86 7.27 -2.65 8.72
C ALA A 86 7.52 -4.15 8.51
N GLY A 87 6.96 -4.73 7.45
CA GLY A 87 7.19 -6.13 7.08
C GLY A 87 8.67 -6.46 6.83
N ILE A 88 9.40 -5.57 6.14
CA ILE A 88 10.85 -5.75 5.90
C ILE A 88 11.63 -5.66 7.21
N ILE A 89 11.27 -4.73 8.09
CA ILE A 89 11.91 -4.62 9.41
C ILE A 89 11.68 -5.90 10.23
N ILE A 90 10.46 -6.43 10.23
CA ILE A 90 10.12 -7.68 10.94
C ILE A 90 10.95 -8.85 10.40
N ILE A 91 11.05 -8.99 9.08
CA ILE A 91 11.89 -10.02 8.43
C ILE A 91 13.34 -9.90 8.90
N PHE A 92 13.89 -8.69 8.93
CA PHE A 92 15.27 -8.45 9.34
C PHE A 92 15.50 -8.77 10.82
N VAL A 93 14.56 -8.38 11.68
CA VAL A 93 14.59 -8.66 13.12
C VAL A 93 14.49 -10.16 13.38
N ASN A 94 13.57 -10.86 12.71
CA ASN A 94 13.43 -12.32 12.83
C ASN A 94 14.68 -13.05 12.33
N PHE A 95 15.29 -12.57 11.25
CA PHE A 95 16.53 -13.14 10.73
C PHE A 95 17.69 -13.02 11.74
N ILE A 96 17.98 -11.82 12.24
CA ILE A 96 19.08 -11.56 13.18
C ILE A 96 18.79 -12.19 14.55
N GLY A 97 17.55 -12.08 15.02
CA GLY A 97 17.11 -12.64 16.29
C GLY A 97 17.17 -14.17 16.27
N GLY A 98 16.72 -14.79 15.18
CA GLY A 98 16.80 -16.24 14.97
C GLY A 98 18.24 -16.75 15.00
N ILE A 99 19.16 -16.12 14.27
CA ILE A 99 20.59 -16.48 14.29
C ILE A 99 21.17 -16.30 15.70
N SER A 100 20.89 -15.17 16.35
CA SER A 100 21.41 -14.87 17.69
C SER A 100 20.93 -15.88 18.74
N VAL A 101 19.65 -16.26 18.70
CA VAL A 101 19.08 -17.30 19.59
C VAL A 101 19.63 -18.69 19.24
N GLY A 102 19.76 -19.02 17.95
CA GLY A 102 20.34 -20.29 17.50
C GLY A 102 21.77 -20.50 17.99
N MET A 103 22.58 -19.45 17.95
CA MET A 103 23.96 -19.51 18.44
C MET A 103 24.05 -19.54 19.96
N THR A 104 23.27 -18.70 20.66
CA THR A 104 23.38 -18.55 22.12
C THR A 104 22.64 -19.62 22.92
N ARG A 105 21.44 -20.02 22.48
CA ARG A 105 20.59 -20.99 23.21
C ARG A 105 20.66 -22.41 22.65
N HIS A 106 20.93 -22.58 21.36
CA HIS A 106 21.00 -23.91 20.74
C HIS A 106 22.43 -24.37 20.46
N GLY A 107 23.44 -23.54 20.79
CA GLY A 107 24.85 -23.87 20.61
C GLY A 107 25.22 -24.16 19.15
N MET A 108 24.40 -23.68 18.20
CA MET A 108 24.64 -23.90 16.78
C MET A 108 25.85 -23.09 16.34
N ASP A 109 26.69 -23.66 15.49
CA ASP A 109 27.70 -22.87 14.81
C ASP A 109 27.03 -21.84 13.89
N LEU A 110 27.76 -20.76 13.59
CA LEU A 110 27.25 -19.67 12.76
C LEU A 110 26.71 -20.19 11.42
N SER A 111 27.34 -21.20 10.81
CA SER A 111 26.90 -21.71 9.50
C SER A 111 25.59 -22.50 9.59
N SER A 112 25.41 -23.35 10.61
CA SER A 112 24.16 -24.08 10.82
C SER A 112 23.02 -23.15 11.22
N ALA A 113 23.30 -22.15 12.06
CA ALA A 113 22.33 -21.12 12.45
C ALA A 113 21.88 -20.30 11.23
N LEU A 114 22.84 -19.87 10.38
CA LEU A 114 22.53 -19.19 9.13
C LEU A 114 21.65 -20.06 8.22
N SER A 115 22.00 -21.31 7.96
CA SER A 115 21.22 -22.19 7.07
C SER A 115 19.78 -22.37 7.56
N THR A 116 19.60 -22.66 8.86
CA THR A 116 18.31 -22.97 9.46
C THR A 116 17.39 -21.75 9.53
N TYR A 117 17.88 -20.64 10.09
CA TYR A 117 17.06 -19.44 10.29
C TYR A 117 16.90 -18.65 9.00
N THR A 118 17.81 -18.78 8.02
CA THR A 118 17.54 -18.34 6.65
C THR A 118 16.34 -19.10 6.10
N MET A 119 16.30 -20.44 6.15
CA MET A 119 15.17 -21.20 5.60
C MET A 119 13.83 -20.87 6.27
N LEU A 120 13.81 -20.72 7.59
CA LEU A 120 12.61 -20.35 8.36
C LEU A 120 12.11 -18.93 8.01
N THR A 121 13.01 -17.94 7.98
CA THR A 121 12.65 -16.55 7.64
C THR A 121 12.11 -16.44 6.21
N ILE A 122 12.62 -17.27 5.30
CA ILE A 122 12.13 -17.34 3.92
C ILE A 122 10.72 -17.93 3.87
N GLY A 123 10.45 -18.95 4.69
CA GLY A 123 9.12 -19.54 4.82
C GLY A 123 8.09 -18.51 5.29
N ASP A 124 8.39 -17.79 6.38
CA ASP A 124 7.51 -16.73 6.89
C ASP A 124 7.33 -15.60 5.89
N GLY A 125 8.40 -15.17 5.23
CA GLY A 125 8.36 -14.09 4.24
C GLY A 125 7.64 -14.44 2.92
N LEU A 126 7.35 -15.73 2.66
CA LEU A 126 6.60 -16.20 1.49
C LEU A 126 5.12 -16.48 1.79
N VAL A 127 4.75 -16.67 3.06
CA VAL A 127 3.37 -16.93 3.49
C VAL A 127 2.61 -15.62 3.75
N ALA A 128 3.33 -14.55 4.11
CA ALA A 128 2.82 -13.19 4.27
C ALA A 128 2.60 -12.48 2.93
#